data_AF-A0A6G0QAI8-F1
#
_entry.id   AF-A0A6G0QAI8-F1
#
_cell.length_a   1.000
_cell.length_b   1.000
_cell.length_c   1.000
_cell.angle_alpha   90.00
_cell.angle_beta   90.00
_cell.angle_gamma   90.00
#
_symmetry.space_group_name_H-M   'P 1'
#
loop_
_entity.id
_entity.type
_entity.pdbx_description
1 polymer ?
#
loop_
_entity_poly.entity_id
_entity_poly.type
_entity_poly.pdbx_seq_one_letter_code
_entity_poly.pdbx_strand_id
1 'polypeptide(L)'
;MAPSESIVRVAAVQAEPEWLDLQAGVKKTCSLIAEAAEGGAQLVSFPGYPAWIWTRPVDPELTIKYIENSLKIDSPEMEMIRAAAAKHNVNVVLG
;
A
#
# COMPACT_ATOMS: atom_id res chain seq x y z
N MET A 1 -34.06 6.46 -4.99
CA MET A 1 -33.21 6.79 -6.15
C MET A 1 -32.59 5.49 -6.62
N ALA A 2 -32.83 5.08 -7.87
CA ALA A 2 -32.02 4.04 -8.47
C ALA A 2 -30.56 4.53 -8.56
N PRO A 3 -29.54 3.71 -8.29
CA PRO A 3 -28.17 4.14 -8.49
C PRO A 3 -27.99 4.51 -9.96
N SER A 4 -27.59 5.76 -10.24
CA SER A 4 -27.09 6.12 -11.56
C SER A 4 -25.90 5.21 -11.88
N GLU A 5 -25.79 4.70 -13.11
CA GLU A 5 -24.58 3.99 -13.54
C GLU A 5 -23.35 4.88 -13.32
N SER A 6 -22.60 4.59 -12.26
CA SER A 6 -21.34 5.25 -11.94
C SER A 6 -20.21 4.33 -12.39
N ILE A 7 -19.53 4.71 -13.47
CA ILE A 7 -18.29 4.05 -13.88
C ILE A 7 -17.23 4.41 -12.85
N VAL A 8 -16.66 3.40 -12.19
CA VAL A 8 -15.53 3.57 -11.26
C VAL A 8 -14.26 3.16 -11.95
N ARG A 9 -13.28 4.08 -12.02
CA ARG A 9 -11.94 3.75 -12.52
C ARG A 9 -11.09 3.21 -11.37
N VAL A 10 -10.51 2.02 -11.55
CA VAL A 10 -9.72 1.32 -10.53
C VAL A 10 -8.29 1.12 -11.04
N ALA A 11 -7.31 1.28 -10.16
CA ALA A 11 -5.92 0.93 -10.39
C ALA A 11 -5.51 -0.29 -9.54
N ALA A 12 -4.85 -1.26 -10.16
CA ALA A 12 -4.19 -2.36 -9.47
C ALA A 12 -2.68 -2.15 -9.58
N VAL A 13 -2.01 -2.01 -8.44
CA VAL A 13 -0.58 -1.73 -8.41
C VAL A 13 0.21 -3.03 -8.47
N GLN A 14 1.15 -3.10 -9.40
CA GLN A 14 2.18 -4.12 -9.42
C GLN A 14 3.53 -3.43 -9.33
N ALA A 15 4.11 -3.43 -8.13
CA ALA A 15 5.40 -2.84 -7.85
C ALA A 15 6.16 -3.74 -6.87
N GLU A 16 7.48 -3.80 -7.01
CA GLU A 16 8.33 -4.42 -6.00
C GLU A 16 8.21 -3.66 -4.66
N PRO A 17 8.14 -4.34 -3.51
CA PRO A 17 8.18 -3.66 -2.22
C PRO A 17 9.57 -3.13 -1.92
N GLU A 18 9.65 -2.11 -1.06
CA GLU A 18 10.92 -1.71 -0.46
C GLU A 18 11.21 -2.67 0.69
N TRP A 19 12.02 -3.71 0.40
CA TRP A 19 12.24 -4.83 1.31
C TRP A 19 12.81 -4.38 2.66
N LEU A 20 12.07 -4.65 3.73
CA LEU A 20 12.48 -4.38 5.12
C LEU A 20 12.87 -2.92 5.37
N ASP A 21 12.25 -1.99 4.65
CA ASP A 21 12.33 -0.55 4.89
C ASP A 21 10.92 0.04 4.84
N LEU A 22 10.31 0.17 6.03
CA LEU A 22 8.97 0.70 6.17
C LEU A 22 8.85 2.13 5.61
N GLN A 23 9.85 2.99 5.83
CA GLN A 23 9.78 4.39 5.41
C GLN A 23 9.85 4.52 3.89
N ALA A 24 10.76 3.77 3.25
CA ALA A 24 10.83 3.72 1.79
C ALA A 24 9.54 3.17 1.20
N GLY A 25 8.99 2.08 1.77
CA GLY A 25 7.73 1.47 1.34
C GLY A 25 6.55 2.44 1.42
N VAL A 26 6.46 3.22 2.50
CA VAL A 26 5.40 4.23 2.68
C VAL A 26 5.54 5.36 1.67
N LYS A 27 6.75 5.89 1.45
CA LYS A 27 7.01 6.93 0.43
C LYS A 27 6.62 6.45 -0.96
N LYS A 28 6.99 5.22 -1.32
CA LYS A 28 6.62 4.60 -2.60
C LYS A 28 5.11 4.42 -2.73
N THR A 29 4.44 3.96 -1.69
CA THR A 29 2.98 3.82 -1.65
C THR A 29 2.29 5.16 -1.90
N CYS A 30 2.71 6.22 -1.23
CA CYS A 30 2.18 7.57 -1.45
C CYS A 30 2.40 8.08 -2.88
N SER A 31 3.56 7.81 -3.48
CA SER A 31 3.84 8.16 -4.87
C SER A 31 2.93 7.42 -5.84
N LEU A 32 2.70 6.12 -5.61
CA LEU A 32 1.84 5.30 -6.47
C LEU A 32 0.35 5.65 -6.32
N ILE A 33 -0.09 6.10 -5.14
CA ILE A 33 -1.43 6.70 -4.95
C ILE A 33 -1.57 7.95 -5.82
N ALA A 34 -0.56 8.84 -5.81
CA ALA A 34 -0.59 10.06 -6.61
C ALA A 34 -0.64 9.75 -8.12
N GLU A 35 0.20 8.82 -8.59
CA GLU A 35 0.22 8.38 -10.00
C GLU A 35 -1.13 7.78 -10.43
N ALA A 36 -1.72 6.90 -9.60
CA ALA A 36 -3.03 6.32 -9.88
C ALA A 36 -4.13 7.40 -9.97
N ALA A 37 -4.07 8.42 -9.09
CA ALA A 37 -4.99 9.53 -9.08
C ALA A 37 -4.83 10.46 -10.30
N GLU A 38 -3.59 10.72 -10.74
CA GLU A 38 -3.31 11.41 -12.01
C GLU A 38 -3.88 10.64 -13.21
N GLY A 39 -3.84 9.31 -13.13
CA GLY A 39 -4.55 8.40 -14.01
C GLY A 39 -6.08 8.39 -13.81
N GLY A 40 -6.67 9.22 -12.96
CA GLY A 40 -8.11 9.31 -12.73
C GLY A 40 -8.73 8.11 -12.00
N ALA A 41 -7.93 7.29 -11.33
CA ALA A 41 -8.46 6.21 -10.49
C ALA A 41 -9.17 6.78 -9.25
N GLN A 42 -10.24 6.12 -8.82
CA GLN A 42 -11.01 6.43 -7.61
C GLN A 42 -10.80 5.36 -6.52
N LEU A 43 -10.21 4.23 -6.89
CA LEU A 43 -9.80 3.13 -6.04
C LEU A 43 -8.44 2.62 -6.50
N VAL A 44 -7.52 2.42 -5.57
CA VAL A 44 -6.22 1.79 -5.83
C VAL A 44 -6.00 0.61 -4.87
N SER A 45 -5.52 -0.50 -5.39
CA SER A 45 -5.21 -1.70 -4.61
C SER A 45 -3.72 -2.03 -4.67
N PHE A 46 -3.15 -2.32 -3.50
CA PHE A 46 -1.76 -2.74 -3.33
C PHE A 46 -1.69 -4.19 -2.83
N PRO A 47 -0.76 -5.01 -3.34
CA PRO A 47 -0.44 -6.30 -2.77
C PRO A 47 0.52 -6.17 -1.58
N GLY A 48 0.48 -7.11 -0.65
CA GLY A 48 1.48 -7.25 0.42
C GLY A 48 1.59 -8.70 0.88
N TYR A 49 2.80 -9.25 0.86
CA TYR A 49 3.05 -10.63 1.31
C TYR A 49 4.56 -10.90 1.50
N PRO A 50 4.98 -11.54 2.60
CA PRO A 50 6.37 -11.95 2.80
C PRO A 50 6.71 -13.19 1.95
N ALA A 51 7.00 -13.01 0.67
CA ALA A 51 7.20 -14.13 -0.27
C ALA A 51 8.36 -15.07 0.12
N TRP A 52 9.36 -14.59 0.87
CA TRP A 52 10.52 -15.37 1.29
C TRP A 52 10.17 -16.56 2.19
N ILE A 53 8.98 -16.62 2.81
CA ILE A 53 8.62 -17.74 3.70
C ILE A 53 8.65 -19.09 2.97
N TRP A 54 8.45 -19.08 1.65
CA TRP A 54 8.43 -20.28 0.83
C TRP A 54 9.83 -20.85 0.58
N THR A 55 10.87 -20.04 0.72
CA THR A 55 12.27 -20.45 0.51
C THR A 55 13.07 -20.47 1.81
N ARG A 56 12.66 -19.69 2.80
CA ARG A 56 13.31 -19.53 4.11
C ARG A 56 12.26 -19.58 5.24
N PRO A 57 11.60 -20.74 5.47
CA PRO A 57 10.47 -20.85 6.39
C PRO A 57 10.85 -20.68 7.86
N VAL A 58 12.12 -20.93 8.21
CA VAL A 58 12.65 -20.77 9.57
C VAL A 58 13.87 -19.86 9.51
N ASP A 59 13.63 -18.56 9.51
CA ASP A 59 14.67 -17.53 9.53
C ASP A 59 14.35 -16.48 10.62
N PRO A 60 14.87 -16.65 11.85
CA PRO A 60 14.58 -15.74 12.95
C PRO A 60 15.06 -14.31 12.69
N GLU A 61 16.21 -14.13 12.05
CA GLU A 61 16.77 -12.80 11.78
C GLU A 61 15.90 -12.03 10.80
N LEU A 62 15.48 -12.68 9.71
CA LEU A 62 14.59 -12.07 8.72
C LEU A 62 13.19 -11.83 9.28
N THR A 63 12.70 -12.72 10.14
CA THR A 63 11.41 -12.57 10.83
C THR A 63 11.41 -11.37 11.77
N ILE A 64 12.47 -11.19 12.55
CA ILE A 64 12.63 -10.02 13.45
C ILE A 64 12.60 -8.74 12.62
N LYS A 65 13.41 -8.65 11.55
CA LYS A 65 13.43 -7.47 10.66
C LYS A 65 12.08 -7.18 10.04
N TYR A 66 11.33 -8.21 9.65
CA TYR A 66 9.98 -8.06 9.10
C TYR A 66 9.01 -7.48 10.13
N ILE A 67 9.04 -7.97 11.38
CA ILE A 67 8.21 -7.46 12.47
C ILE A 67 8.59 -6.00 12.78
N GLU A 68 9.88 -5.68 12.84
CA GLU A 68 10.37 -4.32 13.08
C GLU A 68 9.94 -3.33 11.98
N ASN A 69 9.79 -3.81 10.74
CA ASN A 69 9.35 -3.01 9.60
C ASN A 69 7.86 -3.17 9.26
N SER A 70 7.07 -3.82 10.13
CA SER A 70 5.64 -3.97 9.92
C SER A 70 4.91 -2.65 10.20
N LEU A 71 4.03 -2.26 9.28
CA LEU A 71 3.20 -1.07 9.43
C LEU A 71 2.18 -1.27 10.56
N LYS A 72 2.17 -0.36 11.53
CA LYS A 72 1.12 -0.30 12.56
C LYS A 72 -0.02 0.60 12.10
N ILE A 73 -1.24 0.30 12.50
CA ILE A 73 -2.42 1.07 12.10
C ILE A 73 -2.40 2.47 12.75
N ASP A 74 -1.89 2.56 13.97
CA ASP A 74 -1.78 3.76 14.79
C ASP A 74 -0.37 4.36 14.73
N SER A 75 0.13 4.60 13.51
CA SER A 75 1.48 5.11 13.28
C SER A 75 1.53 6.35 12.38
N PRO A 76 2.58 7.19 12.49
CA PRO A 76 2.80 8.31 11.58
C PRO A 76 2.85 7.88 10.11
N GLU A 77 3.33 6.68 9.83
CA GLU A 77 3.39 6.10 8.49
C GLU A 77 2.01 5.81 7.92
N MET A 78 1.11 5.23 8.72
CA MET A 78 -0.28 5.04 8.29
C MET A 78 -0.96 6.39 8.06
N GLU A 79 -0.70 7.38 8.92
CA GLU A 79 -1.22 8.74 8.71
C GLU A 79 -0.69 9.39 7.43
N MET A 80 0.57 9.14 7.03
CA MET A 80 1.08 9.59 5.73
C MET A 80 0.31 8.99 4.56
N ILE A 81 -0.01 7.69 4.61
CA ILE A 81 -0.80 7.01 3.56
C ILE A 81 -2.24 7.54 3.54
N ARG A 82 -2.87 7.72 4.70
CA ARG A 82 -4.22 8.32 4.81
C ARG A 82 -4.24 9.74 4.26
N ALA A 83 -3.23 10.55 4.58
CA ALA A 83 -3.10 11.90 4.07
C ALA A 83 -2.93 11.93 2.55
N ALA A 84 -2.16 11.00 1.98
CA ALA A 84 -2.03 10.86 0.52
C ALA A 84 -3.38 10.47 -0.13
N ALA A 85 -4.07 9.46 0.43
CA ALA A 85 -5.40 9.06 -0.04
C ALA A 85 -6.40 10.23 -0.03
N ALA A 86 -6.44 10.98 1.08
CA ALA A 86 -7.32 12.14 1.25
C ALA A 86 -6.95 13.29 0.29
N LYS A 87 -5.65 13.61 0.16
CA LYS A 87 -5.15 14.66 -0.75
C LYS A 87 -5.55 14.39 -2.20
N HIS A 88 -5.51 13.13 -2.62
CA HIS A 88 -5.80 12.73 -4.00
C HIS A 88 -7.25 12.30 -4.22
N ASN A 89 -8.09 12.29 -3.17
CA ASN A 89 -9.48 11.85 -3.22
C ASN A 89 -9.66 10.43 -3.80
N VAL A 90 -8.79 9.50 -3.37
CA VAL A 90 -8.76 8.10 -3.82
C VAL A 90 -8.96 7.16 -2.62
N ASN A 91 -9.79 6.13 -2.81
CA ASN A 91 -9.89 5.04 -1.85
C ASN A 91 -8.69 4.09 -2.01
N VAL A 92 -8.07 3.68 -0.91
CA VAL A 92 -6.88 2.83 -0.93
C VAL A 92 -7.18 1.51 -0.23
N VAL A 93 -6.91 0.40 -0.92
CA VAL A 93 -6.85 -0.94 -0.34
C VAL A 93 -5.39 -1.34 -0.21
N LEU A 94 -4.95 -1.55 1.02
CA LEU A 94 -3.54 -1.80 1.37
C LEU A 94 -3.42 -3.19 2.02
N GLY A 95 -2.47 -3.98 1.54
CA GLY A 95 -2.13 -5.31 2.06
C GLY A 95 -0.71 -5.38 2.58
#